data_AF-A0A8S9FJU9-F1
#
_entry.id   AF-A0A8S9FJU9-F1
#
_cell.length_a   1.000
_cell.length_b   1.000
_cell.length_c   1.000
_cell.angle_alpha   90.00
_cell.angle_beta   90.00
_cell.angle_gamma   90.00
#
_symmetry.space_group_name_H-M   'P 1'
#
loop_
_entity.id
_entity.type
_entity.pdbx_description
1 polymer ?
#
loop_
_entity_poly.entity_id
_entity_poly.type
_entity_poly.pdbx_seq_one_letter_code
_entity_poly.pdbx_strand_id
1 'polypeptide(L)'
;MISAYPKSPFLAEKLKIVVLPTLALIKNTKVDDYVVGFNELGGRDDFSTEDLEERLARAQVIHYEGESSSHKVKSMTQARRSVRQSANSDSDSE
;
A
#
# COMPACT_ATOMS: atom_id res chain seq x y z
N MET A 1 -4.70 19.84 -11.24
CA MET A 1 -5.56 20.67 -10.37
C MET A 1 -6.55 19.74 -9.69
N ILE A 2 -6.37 19.48 -8.39
CA ILE A 2 -7.21 18.54 -7.61
C ILE A 2 -8.53 19.27 -7.31
N SER A 3 -9.50 19.17 -8.22
CA SER A 3 -10.81 19.83 -8.09
C SER A 3 -11.86 18.98 -7.34
N ALA A 4 -11.48 17.81 -6.84
CA ALA A 4 -12.46 16.75 -6.53
C ALA A 4 -12.98 16.70 -5.09
N TYR A 5 -12.49 17.53 -4.15
CA TYR A 5 -12.97 17.51 -2.76
C TYR A 5 -13.27 18.90 -2.18
N PRO A 6 -14.36 19.56 -2.64
CA PRO A 6 -14.67 20.95 -2.28
C PRO A 6 -14.96 21.15 -0.78
N LYS A 7 -15.23 20.06 -0.05
CA LYS A 7 -15.59 20.13 1.38
C LYS A 7 -14.40 20.07 2.33
N SER A 8 -13.21 19.67 1.88
CA SER A 8 -12.00 19.65 2.73
C SER A 8 -10.70 19.62 1.90
N PRO A 9 -10.31 20.75 1.29
CA PRO A 9 -9.09 20.84 0.49
C PRO A 9 -7.84 20.57 1.31
N PHE A 10 -7.81 21.01 2.58
CA PHE A 10 -6.69 20.78 3.49
C PHE A 10 -6.43 19.28 3.70
N LEU A 11 -7.49 18.50 3.94
CA LEU A 11 -7.35 17.06 4.17
C LEU A 11 -6.95 16.33 2.89
N ALA A 12 -7.52 16.72 1.75
CA ALA A 12 -7.16 16.15 0.45
C ALA A 12 -5.67 16.34 0.14
N GLU A 13 -5.11 17.52 0.44
CA GLU A 13 -3.69 17.81 0.27
C GLU A 13 -2.83 17.02 1.27
N LYS A 14 -3.18 17.04 2.58
CA LYS A 14 -2.38 16.37 3.61
C LYS A 14 -2.37 14.84 3.50
N LEU A 15 -3.48 14.25 3.07
CA LEU A 15 -3.58 12.82 2.80
C LEU A 15 -3.21 12.44 1.35
N LYS A 16 -2.78 13.40 0.53
CA LYS A 16 -2.37 13.21 -0.88
C LYS A 16 -3.44 12.51 -1.73
N ILE A 17 -4.71 12.87 -1.53
CA ILE A 17 -5.83 12.30 -2.28
C ILE A 17 -5.89 13.00 -3.66
N VAL A 18 -5.40 12.31 -4.69
CA VAL A 18 -5.41 12.80 -6.08
C VAL A 18 -6.54 12.16 -6.90
N VAL A 19 -6.93 10.93 -6.55
CA VAL A 19 -7.93 10.12 -7.25
C VAL A 19 -9.06 9.79 -6.27
N LEU A 20 -10.30 9.81 -6.76
CA LEU A 20 -11.45 9.33 -6.00
C LEU A 20 -12.05 8.11 -6.71
N PRO A 21 -12.65 7.17 -5.96
CA PRO A 21 -12.64 7.08 -4.49
C PRO A 21 -11.25 6.67 -3.95
N THR A 22 -10.90 7.07 -2.71
CA THR A 22 -9.67 6.62 -2.04
C THR A 22 -9.96 6.26 -0.58
N LEU A 23 -9.51 5.09 -0.12
CA LEU A 23 -9.54 4.70 1.29
C LEU A 23 -8.14 4.85 1.89
N ALA A 24 -8.00 5.63 2.96
CA ALA A 24 -6.77 5.69 3.74
C ALA A 24 -6.85 4.68 4.90
N LEU A 25 -5.91 3.74 4.95
CA LEU A 25 -5.85 2.70 5.98
C LEU A 25 -4.92 3.18 7.09
N ILE A 26 -5.50 3.45 8.26
CA ILE A 26 -4.80 4.06 9.40
C ILE A 26 -4.67 3.04 10.53
N LYS A 27 -3.44 2.84 11.01
CA LYS A 27 -3.11 1.99 12.15
C LYS A 27 -2.16 2.73 13.07
N ASN A 28 -2.38 2.65 14.37
CA ASN A 28 -1.54 3.33 15.37
C ASN A 28 -1.34 4.83 15.06
N THR A 29 -2.41 5.53 14.69
CA THR A 29 -2.41 6.97 14.31
C THR A 29 -1.59 7.35 13.08
N LYS A 30 -1.09 6.37 12.32
CA LYS A 30 -0.32 6.58 11.09
C LYS A 30 -1.07 5.98 9.91
N VAL A 31 -0.97 6.63 8.76
CA VAL A 31 -1.43 6.03 7.50
C VAL A 31 -0.40 4.98 7.10
N ASP A 32 -0.85 3.73 7.05
CA ASP A 32 -0.03 2.58 6.65
C ASP A 32 -0.19 2.29 5.15
N ASP A 33 -1.37 2.51 4.59
CA ASP A 33 -1.69 2.14 3.21
C ASP A 33 -2.86 2.96 2.63
N TYR A 34 -3.03 2.92 1.30
CA TYR A 34 -4.15 3.53 0.57
C TYR A 34 -4.72 2.58 -0.47
N VAL A 35 -6.05 2.44 -0.51
CA VAL A 35 -6.76 1.83 -1.64
C VAL A 35 -7.22 2.94 -2.57
N VAL A 36 -6.49 3.14 -3.68
CA VAL A 36 -6.73 4.25 -4.62
C VAL A 36 -7.60 3.78 -5.78
N GLY A 37 -8.69 4.52 -6.05
CA GLY A 37 -9.61 4.28 -7.17
C GLY A 37 -10.30 2.92 -7.13
N PHE A 38 -10.29 2.24 -5.98
CA PHE A 38 -10.69 0.83 -5.86
C PHE A 38 -10.00 -0.12 -6.85
N ASN A 39 -8.83 0.24 -7.40
CA ASN A 39 -8.15 -0.56 -8.43
C ASN A 39 -7.88 -2.01 -7.96
N GLU A 40 -7.55 -2.18 -6.68
CA GLU A 40 -7.30 -3.48 -6.07
C GLU A 40 -8.57 -4.29 -5.78
N LEU A 41 -9.74 -3.66 -5.91
CA LEU A 41 -11.08 -4.26 -5.80
C LEU A 41 -11.77 -4.31 -7.18
N GLY A 42 -11.01 -4.18 -8.27
CA GLY A 42 -11.51 -4.24 -9.64
C GLY A 42 -11.91 -2.89 -10.25
N GLY A 43 -11.58 -1.77 -9.61
CA GLY A 43 -11.81 -0.41 -10.14
C GLY A 43 -13.28 0.01 -10.17
N ARG A 44 -14.13 -0.72 -9.46
CA ARG A 44 -15.58 -0.58 -9.38
C ARG A 44 -16.01 -0.53 -7.92
N ASP A 45 -17.24 -0.12 -7.65
CA ASP A 45 -17.80 0.01 -6.29
C ASP A 45 -18.76 -1.13 -5.91
N ASP A 46 -18.96 -2.11 -6.80
CA ASP A 46 -19.78 -3.32 -6.60
C ASP A 46 -18.92 -4.57 -6.28
N PHE A 47 -17.83 -4.39 -5.53
CA PHE A 47 -17.05 -5.49 -4.96
C PHE A 47 -17.79 -6.16 -3.79
N SER A 48 -17.45 -7.42 -3.52
CA SER A 48 -18.06 -8.15 -2.40
C SER A 48 -17.48 -7.67 -1.05
N THR A 49 -18.23 -7.90 0.03
CA THR A 49 -17.71 -7.66 1.40
C THR A 49 -16.46 -8.50 1.66
N GLU A 50 -16.42 -9.73 1.13
CA GLU A 50 -15.28 -10.65 1.26
C GLU A 50 -14.01 -10.06 0.62
N ASP A 51 -14.12 -9.49 -0.59
CA ASP A 51 -12.98 -8.86 -1.28
C ASP A 51 -12.43 -7.66 -0.48
N LEU A 52 -13.34 -6.86 0.09
CA LEU A 52 -12.95 -5.72 0.91
C LEU A 52 -12.28 -6.18 2.21
N GLU A 53 -12.85 -7.18 2.88
CA GLU A 53 -12.31 -7.75 4.11
C GLU A 53 -10.92 -8.33 3.86
N GLU A 54 -10.72 -9.10 2.79
CA GLU A 54 -9.41 -9.63 2.43
C GLU A 54 -8.40 -8.49 2.22
N ARG A 55 -8.78 -7.44 1.48
CA ARG A 55 -7.90 -6.29 1.22
C ARG A 55 -7.50 -5.55 2.50
N LEU A 56 -8.43 -5.35 3.42
CA LEU A 56 -8.19 -4.69 4.71
C LEU A 56 -7.36 -5.59 5.64
N ALA A 57 -7.61 -6.90 5.63
CA ALA A 57 -6.87 -7.88 6.40
C ALA A 57 -5.40 -7.99 5.93
N ARG A 58 -5.14 -7.93 4.62
CA ARG A 58 -3.77 -7.85 4.07
C ARG A 58 -2.99 -6.64 4.58
N ALA A 59 -3.67 -5.51 4.78
CA ALA A 59 -3.09 -4.31 5.41
C ALA A 59 -3.04 -4.37 6.95
N GLN A 60 -3.54 -5.46 7.55
CA GLN A 60 -3.57 -5.69 8.99
C GLN A 60 -4.31 -4.58 9.76
N VAL A 61 -5.30 -3.93 9.13
CA VAL A 61 -6.14 -2.91 9.79
C VAL A 61 -7.42 -3.49 10.38
N ILE A 62 -7.79 -4.71 10.01
CA ILE A 62 -8.85 -5.50 10.64
C ILE A 62 -8.32 -6.90 10.99
N HIS A 63 -9.01 -7.57 11.91
CA HIS A 63 -8.82 -9.00 12.18
C HIS A 63 -9.85 -9.77 11.35
N TYR A 64 -9.39 -10.70 10.52
CA TYR A 64 -10.25 -11.52 9.67
C TYR A 64 -10.42 -12.91 10.32
N GLU A 65 -11.67 -13.28 10.64
CA GLU A 65 -11.99 -14.55 11.31
C GLU A 65 -12.32 -15.70 10.33
N GLY A 66 -12.26 -15.46 9.02
CA GLY A 66 -12.43 -16.49 7.99
C GLY A 66 -11.21 -17.39 7.87
N GLU A 67 -11.36 -18.64 8.32
CA GLU A 67 -10.46 -19.80 8.13
C GLU A 67 -8.95 -19.53 8.22
N SER A 68 -8.45 -19.51 9.47
CA SER A 68 -7.10 -19.97 9.84
C SER A 68 -5.89 -19.43 9.04
N SER A 69 -5.22 -18.44 9.64
CA SER A 69 -3.76 -18.49 9.86
C SER A 69 -2.89 -18.89 8.66
N SER A 70 -2.74 -18.02 7.65
CA SER A 70 -1.60 -18.18 6.72
C SER A 70 -1.13 -16.90 6.04
N HIS A 71 -1.44 -15.71 6.57
CA HIS A 71 -0.74 -14.51 6.12
C HIS A 71 0.61 -14.43 6.81
N LYS A 72 1.56 -15.27 6.35
CA LYS A 72 2.97 -15.14 6.69
C LYS A 72 3.38 -13.72 6.33
N VAL A 73 3.60 -12.92 7.36
CA VAL A 73 4.30 -11.65 7.29
C VAL A 73 5.62 -11.92 6.57
N LYS A 74 5.72 -11.61 5.28
CA LYS A 74 7.02 -11.41 4.65
C LYS A 74 7.57 -10.13 5.29
N SER A 75 8.24 -10.31 6.42
CA SER A 75 9.12 -9.30 6.99
C SER A 75 10.08 -8.92 5.87
N MET A 76 9.83 -7.77 5.27
CA MET A 76 10.78 -7.15 4.36
C MET A 76 11.89 -6.60 5.27
N THR A 77 12.70 -7.52 5.80
CA THR A 77 13.91 -7.21 6.53
C THR A 77 14.79 -6.48 5.52
N GLN A 78 14.80 -5.17 5.69
CA GLN A 78 15.65 -4.21 4.99
C GLN A 78 17.06 -4.79 4.90
N ALA A 79 17.42 -5.31 3.71
CA ALA A 79 18.80 -5.60 3.39
C ALA A 79 19.52 -4.25 3.35
N ARG A 80 20.03 -3.84 4.51
CA ARG A 80 21.01 -2.77 4.65
C ARG A 80 22.21 -3.16 3.80
N ARG A 81 22.25 -2.75 2.53
CA ARG A 81 23.44 -2.80 1.69
C ARG A 81 24.42 -1.76 2.25
N SER A 82 25.19 -2.19 3.24
CA SER A 82 26.32 -1.46 3.80
C SER A 82 27.47 -1.46 2.80
N VAL A 83 27.97 -0.27 2.50
CA VAL A 83 29.19 0.08 1.76
C VAL A 83 30.37 -0.81 2.16
N ARG A 84 31.01 -1.52 1.19
CA ARG A 84 32.47 -1.76 1.08
C ARG A 84 32.86 -2.15 -0.37
N GLN A 85 33.74 -1.34 -0.99
CA GLN A 85 34.89 -1.69 -1.86
C GLN A 85 34.66 -2.60 -3.09
N SER A 86 34.71 -2.08 -4.31
CA SER A 86 35.91 -1.83 -5.17
C SER A 86 36.59 -3.09 -5.72
N ALA A 87 36.49 -3.32 -7.03
CA ALA A 87 37.61 -3.60 -7.93
C ALA A 87 37.11 -3.64 -9.38
N ASN A 88 37.74 -2.84 -10.26
CA ASN A 88 37.66 -2.97 -11.71
C ASN A 88 38.12 -4.37 -12.13
N SER A 89 37.42 -4.97 -13.09
CA SER A 89 38.00 -5.99 -13.96
C SER A 89 37.60 -5.69 -15.39
N ASP A 90 38.48 -4.95 -16.06
CA ASP A 90 38.58 -4.84 -17.51
C ASP A 90 39.04 -6.21 -18.03
N SER A 91 38.35 -6.77 -19.03
CA SER A 91 38.75 -8.06 -19.61
C SER A 91 38.44 -8.08 -21.10
N ASP A 92 39.39 -7.54 -21.88
CA ASP A 92 39.57 -7.79 -23.31
C ASP A 92 40.33 -9.10 -23.56
N SER A 93 39.93 -9.86 -24.59
CA SER A 93 40.59 -10.93 -25.39
C SER A 93 39.57 -12.07 -25.67
N GLU A 94 39.24 -12.52 -26.88
CA GLU A 94 39.69 -12.33 -28.27
C GLU A 94 38.47 -12.25 -29.22
#